data_AF-A0A965SI54-F1
#
_entry.id   AF-A0A965SI54-F1
#
_cell.length_a   1.000
_cell.length_b   1.000
_cell.length_c   1.000
_cell.angle_alpha   90.00
_cell.angle_beta   90.00
_cell.angle_gamma   90.00
#
_symmetry.space_group_name_H-M   'P 1'
#
loop_
_entity.id
_entity.type
_entity.pdbx_description
1 polymer ?
#
loop_
_entity_poly.entity_id
_entity_poly.type
_entity_poly.pdbx_seq_one_letter_code
_entity_poly.pdbx_strand_id
1 'polypeptide(L)'
;MDYVLMFVPNESISSFVHEADPELIDTALEQKVVLCTPLTLYAFLVVIRQATDSFHTEKNAADIMRRINLFHKEWDNYTKAVDTVEDQFKKLVSAIESINKDGTRFKKLNVQVREIEKIRKREGIAEVDAAVAETLELESGDE
;
A
#
# COMPACT_ATOMS: atom_id res chain seq x y z
N MET A 1 -30.51 -15.53 -25.28
CA MET A 1 -30.49 -16.12 -26.63
C MET A 1 -30.70 -17.59 -26.36
N ASP A 2 -31.95 -18.05 -26.43
CA ASP A 2 -32.33 -19.32 -25.84
C ASP A 2 -32.53 -20.30 -27.00
N TYR A 3 -31.51 -21.12 -27.24
CA TYR A 3 -31.52 -22.19 -28.24
C TYR A 3 -31.61 -23.54 -27.55
N VAL A 4 -32.31 -24.48 -28.17
CA VAL A 4 -32.36 -25.88 -27.75
C VAL A 4 -31.44 -26.70 -28.64
N LEU A 5 -30.60 -27.54 -28.04
CA LEU A 5 -29.77 -28.49 -28.77
C LEU A 5 -30.57 -29.78 -28.98
N MET A 6 -30.79 -30.15 -30.25
CA MET A 6 -31.40 -31.43 -30.62
C MET A 6 -30.31 -32.41 -31.03
N PHE A 7 -30.14 -33.45 -30.23
CA PHE A 7 -29.07 -34.41 -30.44
C PHE A 7 -29.43 -35.47 -31.49
N VAL A 8 -28.53 -35.71 -32.44
CA VAL A 8 -28.58 -36.76 -33.45
C VAL A 8 -27.51 -37.81 -33.14
N PRO A 9 -27.86 -39.10 -32.97
CA PRO A 9 -26.97 -40.11 -32.36
C PRO A 9 -25.64 -40.35 -33.08
N ASN A 10 -25.57 -40.10 -34.38
CA ASN A 10 -24.35 -40.19 -35.18
C ASN A 10 -24.46 -39.32 -36.44
N GLU A 11 -23.31 -38.97 -37.03
CA GLU A 11 -23.23 -38.20 -38.27
C GLU A 11 -24.00 -38.83 -39.44
N SER A 12 -23.97 -40.16 -39.57
CA SER A 12 -24.61 -40.85 -40.70
C SER A 12 -26.12 -40.61 -40.73
N ILE A 13 -26.79 -40.59 -39.58
CA ILE A 13 -28.21 -40.24 -39.47
C ILE A 13 -28.42 -38.78 -39.84
N SER A 14 -27.55 -37.88 -39.39
CA SER A 14 -27.65 -36.45 -39.75
C SER A 14 -27.53 -36.24 -41.26
N SER A 15 -26.59 -36.94 -41.92
CA SER A 15 -26.42 -36.89 -43.37
C SER A 15 -27.62 -37.46 -44.11
N PHE A 16 -28.14 -38.61 -43.67
CA PHE A 16 -29.33 -39.22 -44.25
C PHE A 16 -30.57 -38.31 -44.14
N VAL A 17 -30.76 -37.68 -42.98
CA VAL A 17 -31.85 -36.73 -42.76
C VAL A 17 -31.71 -35.51 -43.67
N HIS A 18 -30.49 -34.97 -43.83
CA HIS A 18 -30.24 -33.83 -44.70
C HIS A 18 -30.41 -34.16 -46.20
N GLU A 19 -30.05 -35.37 -46.63
CA GLU A 19 -30.33 -35.84 -48.01
C GLU A 19 -31.82 -35.99 -48.27
N ALA A 20 -32.59 -36.44 -47.28
CA ALA A 20 -34.04 -36.61 -47.39
C ALA A 20 -34.80 -35.27 -47.35
N ASP A 21 -34.34 -34.33 -46.51
CA ASP A 21 -34.89 -32.99 -46.36
C ASP A 21 -33.78 -31.95 -46.10
N PRO A 22 -33.33 -31.26 -47.17
CA PRO A 22 -32.31 -30.23 -47.05
C PRO A 22 -32.75 -28.99 -46.24
N GLU A 23 -34.05 -28.68 -46.22
CA GLU A 23 -34.60 -27.47 -45.57
C GLU A 23 -34.81 -27.64 -44.07
N LEU A 24 -34.69 -28.87 -43.55
CA LEU A 24 -34.91 -29.18 -42.13
C LEU A 24 -33.99 -28.39 -41.20
N ILE A 25 -32.72 -28.20 -41.59
CA ILE A 25 -31.74 -27.47 -40.76
C ILE A 25 -32.16 -26.01 -40.60
N ASP A 26 -32.54 -25.38 -41.69
CA ASP A 26 -32.97 -23.98 -41.69
C ASP A 26 -34.29 -23.82 -40.91
N THR A 27 -35.24 -24.73 -41.13
CA THR A 27 -36.51 -24.78 -40.38
C THR A 27 -36.28 -24.96 -38.87
N ALA A 28 -35.37 -25.84 -38.48
CA ALA A 28 -35.00 -26.05 -37.08
C ALA A 28 -34.36 -24.78 -36.50
N LEU A 29 -33.47 -24.12 -37.25
CA LEU A 29 -32.79 -22.90 -36.82
C LEU A 29 -33.78 -21.74 -36.60
N GLU A 30 -34.77 -21.58 -37.49
CA GLU A 30 -35.87 -20.62 -37.33
C GLU A 30 -36.66 -20.86 -36.03
N GLN A 31 -36.82 -22.12 -35.64
CA GLN A 31 -37.45 -22.53 -34.38
C GLN A 31 -36.50 -22.46 -33.16
N LYS A 32 -35.29 -21.92 -33.33
CA LYS A 32 -34.23 -21.89 -32.30
C LYS A 32 -33.78 -23.28 -31.83
N VAL A 33 -33.86 -24.26 -32.72
CA VAL A 33 -33.36 -25.62 -32.51
C VAL A 33 -32.11 -25.82 -33.34
N VAL A 34 -31.01 -26.17 -32.67
CA VAL A 34 -29.75 -26.50 -33.35
C VAL A 34 -29.54 -27.99 -33.29
N LEU A 35 -29.47 -28.61 -34.47
CA LEU A 35 -29.12 -30.02 -34.60
C LEU A 35 -27.64 -30.21 -34.27
N CYS A 36 -27.35 -31.18 -33.40
CA CYS A 36 -25.98 -31.52 -33.04
C CYS A 36 -25.78 -33.03 -32.96
N THR A 37 -24.71 -33.50 -33.56
CA THR A 37 -24.15 -34.84 -33.44
C THR A 37 -23.15 -34.91 -32.26
N PRO A 38 -22.61 -36.08 -31.87
CA PRO A 38 -21.62 -36.16 -30.82
C PRO A 38 -20.41 -35.22 -31.02
N LEU A 39 -19.93 -35.11 -32.26
CA LEU A 39 -18.77 -34.27 -32.58
C LEU A 39 -19.08 -32.78 -32.46
N THR A 40 -20.21 -32.35 -33.02
CA THR A 40 -20.62 -30.94 -32.99
C THR A 40 -21.07 -30.52 -31.59
N LEU A 41 -21.74 -31.39 -30.84
CA LEU A 41 -22.04 -31.16 -29.42
C LEU A 41 -20.76 -30.99 -28.61
N TYR A 42 -19.75 -31.84 -28.83
CA TYR A 42 -18.46 -31.69 -28.18
C TYR A 42 -17.80 -30.34 -28.50
N ALA A 43 -17.85 -29.89 -29.75
CA ALA A 43 -17.35 -28.58 -30.14
C ALA A 43 -18.07 -27.44 -29.40
N PHE A 44 -19.41 -27.48 -29.31
CA PHE A 44 -20.17 -26.50 -28.53
C PHE A 44 -19.76 -26.50 -27.05
N LEU A 45 -19.63 -27.68 -26.44
CA LEU A 45 -19.21 -27.80 -25.04
C LEU A 45 -17.81 -27.25 -24.79
N VAL A 46 -16.87 -27.45 -25.72
CA VAL A 46 -15.52 -26.87 -25.65
C VAL A 46 -15.58 -25.34 -25.65
N VAL A 47 -16.37 -24.75 -26.55
CA VAL A 47 -16.54 -23.29 -26.61
C VAL A 47 -17.19 -22.75 -25.34
N ILE A 48 -18.23 -23.40 -24.82
CA ILE A 48 -18.91 -23.02 -23.57
C ILE A 48 -17.93 -23.07 -22.39
N ARG A 49 -17.14 -24.14 -22.30
CA ARG A 49 -16.12 -24.29 -21.26
C ARG A 49 -15.07 -23.17 -21.36
N GLN A 50 -14.53 -22.92 -22.55
CA GLN A 50 -13.55 -21.87 -22.77
C GLN A 50 -14.08 -20.49 -22.39
N ALA A 51 -15.33 -20.17 -22.75
CA ALA A 51 -15.98 -18.92 -22.35
C ALA A 51 -16.09 -18.82 -20.82
N THR A 52 -16.52 -19.91 -20.16
CA THR A 52 -16.64 -19.99 -18.69
C THR A 52 -15.28 -19.77 -18.01
N ASP A 53 -14.23 -20.46 -18.46
CA ASP A 53 -12.87 -20.34 -17.93
C ASP A 53 -12.32 -18.91 -18.11
N SER A 54 -12.66 -18.26 -19.24
CA SER A 54 -12.30 -16.87 -19.50
C SER A 54 -12.97 -15.90 -18.52
N PHE A 55 -14.27 -16.06 -18.25
CA PHE A 55 -14.98 -15.25 -17.24
C PHE A 55 -14.41 -15.43 -15.83
N HIS A 56 -14.04 -16.67 -15.47
CA HIS A 56 -13.38 -16.93 -14.18
C HIS A 56 -12.03 -16.24 -14.06
N THR A 57 -11.24 -16.24 -15.13
CA THR A 57 -9.93 -15.59 -15.18
C THR A 57 -10.07 -14.07 -15.12
N GLU A 58 -11.02 -13.49 -15.86
CA GLU A 58 -11.30 -12.05 -15.84
C GLU A 58 -11.72 -11.57 -14.44
N LYS A 59 -12.61 -12.31 -13.78
CA LYS A 59 -13.04 -11.99 -12.41
C LYS A 59 -11.86 -12.02 -11.43
N ASN A 60 -11.00 -13.03 -11.53
CA ASN A 60 -9.83 -13.16 -10.67
C ASN A 60 -8.82 -12.01 -10.92
N ALA A 61 -8.60 -11.63 -12.18
CA ALA A 61 -7.73 -10.51 -12.53
C ALA A 61 -8.26 -9.18 -11.97
N ALA A 62 -9.57 -8.95 -12.02
CA ALA A 62 -10.21 -7.77 -11.45
C ALA A 62 -10.03 -7.71 -9.91
N ASP A 63 -10.19 -8.84 -9.22
CA ASP A 63 -9.98 -8.93 -7.77
C ASP A 63 -8.52 -8.67 -7.38
N ILE A 64 -7.55 -9.19 -8.16
CA ILE A 64 -6.12 -8.91 -7.97
C ILE A 64 -5.83 -7.42 -8.16
N MET A 65 -6.33 -6.80 -9.24
CA MET A 65 -6.16 -5.37 -9.49
C MET A 65 -6.72 -4.51 -8.36
N ARG A 66 -7.90 -4.87 -7.84
CA ARG A 66 -8.48 -4.18 -6.67
C ARG A 66 -7.56 -4.22 -5.46
N ARG A 67 -6.95 -5.38 -5.18
CA ARG A 67 -6.01 -5.55 -4.05
C ARG A 67 -4.73 -4.74 -4.26
N ILE A 68 -4.19 -4.71 -5.49
CA ILE A 68 -3.02 -3.89 -5.84
C ILE A 68 -3.29 -2.41 -5.59
N ASN A 69 -4.45 -1.91 -6.03
CA ASN A 69 -4.82 -0.50 -5.81
C ASN A 69 -4.95 -0.15 -4.31
N LEU A 70 -5.55 -1.05 -3.52
CA LEU A 70 -5.63 -0.86 -2.07
C LEU A 70 -4.24 -0.85 -1.42
N PHE A 71 -3.38 -1.79 -1.82
CA PHE A 71 -2.00 -1.84 -1.35
C PHE A 71 -1.22 -0.58 -1.70
N HIS A 72 -1.35 -0.08 -2.93
CA HIS A 72 -0.66 1.13 -3.37
C HIS A 72 -1.03 2.35 -2.52
N LYS A 73 -2.31 2.48 -2.15
CA LYS A 73 -2.78 3.53 -1.24
C LYS A 73 -2.14 3.42 0.15
N GLU A 74 -2.09 2.22 0.70
CA GLU A 74 -1.43 2.00 2.00
C GLU A 74 0.08 2.21 1.94
N TRP A 75 0.70 1.87 0.81
CA TRP A 75 2.11 2.14 0.55
C TRP A 75 2.41 3.63 0.54
N ASP A 76 1.59 4.44 -0.14
CA ASP A 76 1.73 5.90 -0.13
C ASP A 76 1.58 6.50 1.27
N ASN A 77 0.63 5.99 2.06
CA ASN A 77 0.45 6.41 3.44
C ASN A 77 1.68 6.07 4.29
N TYR A 78 2.22 4.86 4.11
CA TYR A 78 3.45 4.43 4.76
C TYR A 78 4.64 5.31 4.38
N THR A 79 4.85 5.60 3.09
CA THR A 79 5.93 6.48 2.63
C THR A 79 5.83 7.87 3.26
N LYS A 80 4.64 8.47 3.30
CA LYS A 80 4.43 9.77 3.98
C LYS A 80 4.76 9.71 5.47
N ALA A 81 4.42 8.60 6.14
CA ALA A 81 4.75 8.42 7.54
C ALA A 81 6.27 8.33 7.74
N VAL A 82 6.98 7.62 6.86
CA VAL A 82 8.45 7.55 6.85
C VAL A 82 9.07 8.93 6.63
N ASP A 83 8.60 9.69 5.63
CA ASP A 83 9.08 11.04 5.34
C ASP A 83 8.89 11.97 6.56
N THR A 84 7.74 11.85 7.25
CA THR A 84 7.45 12.62 8.46
C THR A 84 8.44 12.30 9.57
N VAL A 85 8.77 11.02 9.76
CA VAL A 85 9.76 10.58 10.76
C VAL A 85 11.15 11.09 10.38
N GLU A 86 11.52 11.04 9.10
CA GLU A 86 12.80 11.56 8.61
C GLU A 86 12.94 13.06 8.91
N ASP A 87 11.90 13.85 8.67
CA ASP A 87 11.89 15.29 8.95
C ASP A 87 12.00 15.60 10.45
N GLN A 88 11.31 14.82 11.29
CA GLN A 88 11.44 14.95 12.75
C GLN A 88 12.85 14.61 13.21
N PHE A 89 13.46 13.57 12.64
CA PHE A 89 14.83 13.19 12.96
C PHE A 89 15.82 14.30 12.58
N LYS A 90 15.69 14.90 11.38
CA LYS A 90 16.50 16.05 10.94
C LYS A 90 16.39 17.24 11.92
N LYS A 91 15.16 17.56 12.36
CA LYS A 91 14.94 18.63 13.35
C LYS A 91 15.61 18.33 14.68
N LEU A 92 15.53 17.08 15.15
CA LEU A 92 16.17 16.66 16.39
C LEU A 92 17.70 16.76 16.30
N VAL A 93 18.30 16.31 15.19
CA VAL A 93 19.74 16.46 14.94
C VAL A 93 20.16 17.93 14.98
N SER A 94 19.45 18.80 14.26
CA SER A 94 19.73 20.24 14.25
C SER A 94 19.59 20.88 15.65
N ALA A 95 18.58 20.47 16.43
CA ALA A 95 18.41 20.95 17.79
C ALA A 95 19.60 20.55 18.69
N ILE A 96 20.08 19.31 18.58
CA ILE A 96 21.27 18.82 19.30
C ILE A 96 22.50 19.64 18.91
N GLU A 97 22.74 19.86 17.62
CA GLU A 97 23.88 20.65 17.12
C GLU A 97 23.87 22.08 17.68
N SER A 98 22.69 22.69 17.85
CA SER A 98 22.56 24.06 18.37
C SER A 98 22.96 24.20 19.85
N ILE A 99 22.86 23.12 20.63
CA ILE A 99 23.13 23.08 22.08
C ILE A 99 24.53 22.52 22.37
N ASN A 100 25.12 21.78 21.43
CA ASN A 100 26.44 21.20 21.57
C ASN A 100 27.53 22.28 21.78
N LYS A 101 28.74 21.87 22.20
CA LYS A 101 29.86 22.79 22.55
C LYS A 101 30.23 23.76 21.42
N ASP A 102 29.99 23.35 20.18
CA ASP A 102 30.25 24.16 18.98
C ASP A 102 29.04 25.01 18.54
N GLY A 103 27.89 24.82 19.17
CA GLY A 103 26.64 25.52 18.91
C GLY A 103 26.65 26.97 19.40
N THR A 104 25.85 27.80 18.75
CA THR A 104 25.75 29.25 19.05
C THR A 104 25.30 29.50 20.48
N ARG A 105 24.40 28.66 21.02
CA ARG A 105 23.88 28.82 22.38
C ARG A 105 24.95 28.55 23.43
N PHE A 106 25.70 27.45 23.29
CA PHE A 106 26.84 27.14 24.17
C PHE A 106 27.90 28.24 24.10
N LYS A 107 28.28 28.68 22.89
CA LYS A 107 29.27 29.75 22.71
C LYS A 107 28.85 31.06 23.40
N LYS A 108 27.59 31.49 23.23
CA LYS A 108 27.06 32.69 23.89
C LYS A 108 27.06 32.56 25.41
N LEU A 109 26.61 31.42 25.95
CA LEU A 109 26.64 31.17 27.39
C LEU A 109 28.07 31.15 27.93
N ASN A 110 29.01 30.53 27.22
CA ASN A 110 30.41 30.46 27.62
C ASN A 110 31.09 31.84 27.64
N VAL A 111 30.69 32.77 26.76
CA VAL A 111 31.16 34.17 26.83
C VAL A 111 30.70 34.83 28.14
N GLN A 112 29.42 34.68 28.50
CA GLN A 112 28.87 35.22 29.75
C GLN A 112 29.55 34.61 30.98
N VAL A 113 29.75 33.28 30.99
CA VAL A 113 30.49 32.59 32.05
C VAL A 113 31.91 33.15 32.20
N ARG A 114 32.63 33.36 31.10
CA ARG A 114 33.98 33.98 31.13
C ARG A 114 33.97 35.41 31.66
N GLU A 115 32.94 36.20 31.37
CA GLU A 115 32.81 37.55 31.92
C GLU A 115 32.56 37.53 33.43
N ILE A 116 31.70 36.63 33.89
CA ILE A 116 31.46 36.40 35.32
C ILE A 116 32.75 35.97 36.02
N GLU A 117 33.51 35.02 35.46
CA GLU A 117 34.81 34.61 36.01
C GLU A 117 35.82 35.76 36.08
N LYS A 118 35.84 36.66 35.08
CA LYS A 118 36.70 37.85 35.09
C LYS A 118 36.33 38.82 36.20
N ILE A 119 35.04 39.02 36.46
CA ILE A 119 34.57 39.87 37.56
C ILE A 119 34.92 39.21 38.89
N ARG A 120 34.64 37.91 39.05
CA ARG A 120 34.94 37.13 40.26
C ARG A 120 36.41 37.21 40.64
N LYS A 121 37.33 37.06 39.67
CA LYS A 121 38.79 37.18 39.88
C LYS A 121 39.24 38.59 40.26
N ARG A 122 38.57 39.63 39.76
CA ARG A 122 38.91 41.03 40.06
C ARG A 122 38.50 41.43 41.48
N GLU A 123 37.33 40.98 41.91
CA GLU A 123 36.76 41.23 43.23
C GLU A 123 37.34 40.29 44.31
N GLY A 124 38.24 39.36 43.96
CA GLY A 124 38.88 38.45 44.91
C GLY A 124 37.92 37.41 45.52
N ILE A 125 36.79 37.14 44.87
CA ILE A 125 35.76 36.22 45.36
C ILE A 125 36.21 34.77 45.11
N ALA A 126 36.34 33.99 46.18
CA ALA A 126 36.73 32.58 46.10
C ALA A 126 35.68 31.73 45.39
N GLU A 127 36.12 30.68 44.69
CA GLU A 127 35.21 29.69 44.12
C GLU A 127 34.54 28.92 45.25
N VAL A 128 33.22 29.06 45.38
CA VAL A 128 32.44 28.20 46.26
C VAL A 128 32.17 26.91 45.50
N ASP A 129 32.63 25.80 46.05
CA ASP A 129 32.32 24.48 45.49
C ASP A 129 30.80 24.29 45.48
N ALA A 130 30.24 23.64 44.46
CA ALA A 130 28.78 23.61 44.25
C ALA A 130 28.03 22.99 45.44
N ALA A 131 28.68 22.10 46.19
CA ALA A 131 28.15 21.50 47.42
C ALA A 131 28.09 22.47 48.63
N VAL A 132 28.91 23.53 48.64
CA VAL A 132 29.00 24.52 49.73
C VAL A 132 28.02 25.68 49.51
N ALA A 133 27.67 25.98 48.26
CA ALA A 133 26.69 27.03 47.94
C ALA A 133 25.26 26.68 48.40
N GLU A 134 24.88 25.40 48.31
CA GLU A 134 23.57 24.89 48.78
C GLU A 134 23.43 24.99 50.30
N THR A 135 24.54 25.06 51.05
CA THR A 135 24.56 25.23 52.51
C THR A 135 24.43 26.69 52.94
N LEU A 136 24.94 27.63 52.13
CA LEU A 136 24.89 29.08 52.40
C LEU A 136 23.50 29.70 52.14
N GLU A 137 22.71 29.12 51.23
CA GLU A 137 21.31 29.55 51.00
C GLU A 137 20.38 29.16 52.15
N LEU A 138 20.73 28.15 52.96
CA LEU A 138 19.95 27.73 54.12
C LEU A 138 20.21 28.59 55.37
N GLU A 139 21.37 29.23 55.48
CA GLU A 139 21.72 30.09 56.63
C GLU A 139 21.30 31.57 56.46
N SER A 140 20.98 32.00 55.23
CA SER A 140 20.62 33.40 54.92
C SER A 140 19.10 33.66 54.91
N GLY A 141 18.28 32.64 55.18
CA GLY A 141 16.82 32.72 55.18
C GLY A 141 16.15 33.05 56.54
N ASP A 142 16.92 33.21 57.61
CA ASP A 142 16.44 33.52 58.97
C ASP A 142 17.01 34.87 59.46
N GLU A 143 16.59 35.99 58.86
CA GLU A 143 16.53 37.32 59.50
C GLU A 143 15.30 38.11 59.06
#